data_AF-A0A6M4PIN5-F1
#
_entry.id   AF-A0A6M4PIN5-F1
#
_cell.length_a   1.000
_cell.length_b   1.000
_cell.length_c   1.000
_cell.angle_alpha   90.00
_cell.angle_beta   90.00
_cell.angle_gamma   90.00
#
_symmetry.space_group_name_H-M   'P 1'
#
loop_
_entity.id
_entity.type
_entity.pdbx_description
1 polymer ?
#
loop_
_entity_poly.entity_id
_entity_poly.type
_entity_poly.pdbx_seq_one_letter_code
_entity_poly.pdbx_strand_id
1 'polypeptide(L)'
;MKVGGGLLGKKIVKTYPQRDGVQLVRLAAVASFTCARCGQTKTAKLVAVHGDDRYCNGCYGRMEASASASDQPSPGDTGRPPAPRTEDLAEVVVGELDSGSPHSVVDAGLTVDWKFHVRAEHLLHGTCPVPAEMAGRAAPQEPLDLTFLRGRHRIRVLDEQKGVRLDLKGDEPILTGLAWQPFVLPGTRVSVRWDTWRKLRLAYTPLDEPVVFGGTVVRYAFDPRIMTRELAAFDARVDRVEELVLIALRELGYLDEKGRALLPREALVRNTVERAQGERPAVQKIRGAIERLLSRGILTWEQGSVDRAARLHYPARRGETPVPLLCYAPTLRVAEREDLRDDASAAYSVSAHRVAGHLMRIGHLGKEASPEAKAAYREDHARAGLAGPHELPRGFTYVREHERGL
;
A
#
# COMPACT_ATOMS: atom_id res chain seq x y z
N MET A 1 25.90 -27.50 -29.25
CA MET A 1 27.12 -27.57 -28.42
C MET A 1 26.94 -28.62 -27.32
N LYS A 2 28.02 -29.25 -26.81
CA LYS A 2 27.92 -30.32 -25.79
C LYS A 2 28.39 -29.85 -24.41
N VAL A 3 27.68 -30.27 -23.36
CA VAL A 3 28.12 -30.09 -21.97
C VAL A 3 29.48 -30.78 -21.78
N GLY A 4 30.42 -30.08 -21.13
CA GLY A 4 31.80 -30.54 -21.01
C GLY A 4 32.76 -30.01 -22.08
N GLY A 5 32.26 -29.49 -23.21
CA GLY A 5 33.07 -28.80 -24.22
C GLY A 5 33.56 -27.41 -23.77
N GLY A 6 34.46 -26.80 -24.54
CA GLY A 6 35.00 -25.45 -24.28
C GLY A 6 34.35 -24.36 -25.12
N LEU A 7 34.06 -23.20 -24.52
CA LEU A 7 33.67 -21.97 -25.20
C LEU A 7 34.34 -20.78 -24.50
N LEU A 8 34.98 -19.88 -25.27
CA LEU A 8 35.76 -18.74 -24.76
C LEU A 8 36.83 -19.16 -23.73
N GLY A 9 37.47 -20.31 -23.96
CA GLY A 9 38.45 -20.90 -23.05
C GLY A 9 37.87 -21.41 -21.71
N LYS A 10 36.54 -21.47 -21.56
CA LYS A 10 35.86 -21.97 -20.35
C LYS A 10 35.04 -23.23 -20.65
N LYS A 11 34.94 -24.12 -19.67
CA LYS A 11 34.10 -25.33 -19.75
C LYS A 11 32.62 -24.97 -19.73
N ILE A 12 31.83 -25.57 -20.63
CA ILE A 12 30.37 -25.47 -20.65
C ILE A 12 29.80 -26.42 -19.60
N VAL A 13 29.06 -25.87 -18.63
CA VAL A 13 28.41 -26.64 -17.54
C VAL A 13 26.94 -26.94 -17.82
N LYS A 14 26.28 -26.16 -18.67
CA LYS A 14 24.88 -26.38 -19.04
C LYS A 14 24.61 -25.85 -20.45
N THR A 15 23.84 -26.60 -21.21
CA THR A 15 23.27 -26.19 -22.50
C THR A 15 21.76 -26.13 -22.36
N TYR A 16 21.12 -25.11 -22.91
CA TYR A 16 19.66 -24.97 -22.95
C TYR A 16 19.12 -25.59 -24.26
N PRO A 17 17.81 -25.64 -24.55
CA PRO A 17 17.34 -26.02 -25.88
C PRO A 17 17.78 -25.01 -26.94
N GLN A 18 18.12 -25.48 -28.15
CA GLN A 18 18.42 -24.61 -29.30
C GLN A 18 17.11 -24.08 -29.89
N ARG A 19 17.09 -22.80 -30.28
CA ARG A 19 15.93 -22.14 -30.90
C ARG A 19 16.42 -21.26 -32.04
N ASP A 20 15.86 -21.43 -33.23
CA ASP A 20 16.21 -20.71 -34.46
C ASP A 20 17.73 -20.65 -34.72
N GLY A 21 18.38 -21.80 -34.57
CA GLY A 21 19.83 -21.91 -34.75
C GLY A 21 20.67 -21.38 -33.58
N VAL A 22 20.09 -20.62 -32.64
CA VAL A 22 20.79 -20.01 -31.50
C VAL A 22 20.75 -20.93 -30.28
N GLN A 23 21.92 -21.16 -29.67
CA GLN A 23 22.09 -22.04 -28.52
C GLN A 23 22.58 -21.26 -27.31
N LEU A 24 21.75 -21.12 -26.27
CA LEU A 24 22.19 -20.56 -24.98
C LEU A 24 22.98 -21.61 -24.19
N VAL A 25 24.12 -21.19 -23.63
CA VAL A 25 24.97 -22.04 -22.77
C VAL A 25 25.43 -21.30 -21.52
N ARG A 26 25.72 -22.06 -20.46
CA ARG A 26 26.33 -21.58 -19.21
C ARG A 26 27.75 -22.12 -19.05
N LEU A 27 28.69 -21.24 -18.76
CA LEU A 27 30.10 -21.52 -18.52
C LEU A 27 30.39 -21.73 -17.03
N ALA A 28 31.41 -22.53 -16.72
CA ALA A 28 31.85 -22.78 -15.33
C ALA A 28 32.34 -21.49 -14.65
N ALA A 29 33.04 -20.64 -15.41
CA ALA A 29 33.57 -19.36 -14.96
C ALA A 29 33.15 -18.23 -15.89
N VAL A 30 33.29 -16.99 -15.42
CA VAL A 30 32.97 -15.80 -16.20
C VAL A 30 33.95 -15.68 -17.38
N ALA A 31 33.45 -15.31 -18.55
CA ALA A 31 34.25 -15.03 -19.73
C ALA A 31 33.87 -13.67 -20.32
N SER A 32 34.85 -12.98 -20.91
CA SER A 32 34.64 -11.73 -21.63
C SER A 32 34.51 -12.00 -23.13
N PHE A 33 33.49 -11.42 -23.76
CA PHE A 33 33.23 -11.54 -25.21
C PHE A 33 32.46 -10.33 -25.73
N THR A 34 32.60 -10.04 -27.02
CA THR A 34 31.84 -8.98 -27.68
C THR A 34 30.53 -9.53 -28.20
N CYS A 35 29.41 -8.88 -27.85
CA CYS A 35 28.09 -9.27 -28.33
C CYS A 35 27.90 -8.82 -29.78
N ALA A 36 27.69 -9.75 -30.71
CA ALA A 36 27.51 -9.47 -32.13
C ALA A 36 26.30 -8.55 -32.41
N ARG A 37 25.25 -8.58 -31.57
CA ARG A 37 24.05 -7.75 -31.76
C ARG A 37 24.17 -6.32 -31.22
N CYS A 38 24.79 -6.12 -30.06
CA CYS A 38 24.87 -4.77 -29.46
C CYS A 38 26.28 -4.16 -29.50
N GLY A 39 27.27 -4.86 -30.03
CA GLY A 39 28.66 -4.40 -30.14
C GLY A 39 29.40 -4.27 -28.81
N GLN A 40 28.72 -4.38 -27.66
CA GLN A 40 29.34 -4.17 -26.35
C GLN A 40 30.09 -5.43 -25.86
N THR A 41 31.27 -5.21 -25.27
CA THR A 41 31.98 -6.24 -24.50
C THR A 41 31.21 -6.60 -23.24
N LYS A 42 30.97 -7.89 -23.03
CA LYS A 42 30.23 -8.44 -21.90
C LYS A 42 31.09 -9.44 -21.15
N THR A 43 30.99 -9.39 -19.83
CA THR A 43 31.68 -10.30 -18.92
C THR A 43 30.60 -11.08 -18.18
N ALA A 44 30.35 -12.32 -18.62
CA ALA A 44 29.23 -13.12 -18.12
C ALA A 44 29.52 -14.64 -18.14
N LYS A 45 28.71 -15.41 -17.39
CA LYS A 45 28.69 -16.89 -17.46
C LYS A 45 27.68 -17.43 -18.47
N LEU A 46 26.77 -16.60 -18.98
CA LEU A 46 25.75 -16.98 -19.94
C LEU A 46 26.05 -16.34 -21.29
N VAL A 47 26.11 -17.18 -22.32
CA VAL A 47 26.44 -16.78 -23.70
C VAL A 47 25.51 -17.53 -24.65
N ALA A 48 24.85 -16.81 -25.53
CA ALA A 48 24.10 -17.40 -26.64
C ALA A 48 24.99 -17.42 -27.89
N VAL A 49 24.95 -18.51 -28.65
CA VAL A 49 25.84 -18.71 -29.81
C VAL A 49 25.01 -19.09 -31.03
N HIS A 50 25.30 -18.45 -32.16
CA HIS A 50 24.76 -18.77 -33.47
C HIS A 50 25.91 -18.77 -34.48
N GLY A 51 26.31 -19.94 -34.96
CA GLY A 51 27.58 -20.06 -35.71
C GLY A 51 28.77 -19.54 -34.89
N ASP A 52 29.53 -18.60 -35.46
CA ASP A 52 30.65 -17.94 -34.80
C ASP A 52 30.25 -16.71 -33.97
N ASP A 53 29.00 -16.27 -34.07
CA ASP A 53 28.51 -15.10 -33.37
C ASP A 53 28.15 -15.42 -31.92
N ARG A 54 28.45 -14.47 -31.03
CA ARG A 54 28.15 -14.56 -29.60
C ARG A 54 27.21 -13.44 -29.21
N TYR A 55 26.19 -13.75 -28.42
CA TYR A 55 25.19 -12.80 -27.97
C TYR A 55 25.09 -12.81 -26.45
N CYS A 56 24.90 -11.62 -25.89
CA CYS A 56 24.65 -11.47 -24.47
C CYS A 56 23.23 -11.94 -24.13
N ASN A 57 23.02 -12.37 -22.87
CA ASN A 57 21.72 -12.87 -22.42
C ASN A 57 20.57 -11.88 -22.68
N GLY A 58 20.82 -10.57 -22.52
CA GLY A 58 19.82 -9.54 -22.80
C GLY A 58 19.46 -9.42 -24.29
N CYS A 59 20.43 -9.54 -25.20
CA CYS A 59 20.17 -9.52 -26.64
C CYS A 59 19.52 -10.83 -27.12
N TYR A 60 19.93 -11.96 -26.54
CA TYR A 60 19.31 -13.26 -26.76
C TYR A 60 17.83 -13.25 -26.37
N GLY A 61 17.48 -12.76 -25.17
CA GLY A 61 16.09 -12.65 -24.74
C GLY A 61 15.22 -11.77 -25.66
N ARG A 62 15.81 -10.73 -26.25
CA ARG A 62 15.12 -9.92 -27.28
C ARG A 62 14.98 -10.63 -28.63
N MET A 63 15.94 -11.47 -29.03
CA MET A 63 15.81 -12.27 -30.26
C MET A 63 14.71 -13.31 -30.12
N GLU A 64 14.65 -13.99 -28.97
CA GLU A 64 13.57 -14.93 -28.63
C GLU A 64 12.19 -14.25 -28.64
N ALA A 65 12.10 -13.03 -28.13
CA ALA A 65 10.88 -12.24 -28.15
C ALA A 65 10.44 -11.88 -29.58
N SER A 66 11.38 -11.58 -30.48
CA SER A 66 11.11 -11.23 -31.88
C SER A 66 10.82 -12.45 -32.77
N ALA A 67 11.52 -13.56 -32.58
CA ALA A 67 11.30 -14.78 -33.37
C ALA A 67 9.95 -15.45 -33.06
N SER A 68 9.49 -15.34 -31.82
CA SER A 68 8.13 -15.75 -31.42
C SER A 68 7.02 -14.89 -32.05
N ALA A 69 7.36 -13.79 -32.75
CA ALA A 69 6.42 -12.93 -33.45
C ALA A 69 6.35 -13.21 -34.97
N SER A 70 7.36 -13.88 -35.54
CA SER A 70 7.45 -14.17 -36.99
C SER A 70 6.89 -15.53 -37.42
N ASP A 71 6.54 -16.40 -36.48
CA ASP A 71 6.00 -17.75 -36.75
C ASP A 71 4.46 -17.76 -36.87
N GLN A 72 3.88 -16.68 -37.42
CA GLN A 72 2.46 -16.63 -37.80
C GLN A 72 2.29 -17.15 -39.23
N PRO A 73 1.62 -18.30 -39.45
CA PRO A 73 1.02 -18.58 -40.75
C PRO A 73 -0.09 -17.56 -40.99
N SER A 74 -0.16 -16.99 -42.19
CA SER A 74 -1.22 -16.06 -42.57
C SER A 74 -2.62 -16.67 -42.37
N PRO A 75 -3.54 -16.02 -41.64
CA PRO A 75 -4.98 -16.31 -41.70
C PRO A 75 -5.65 -15.22 -42.57
N GLY A 76 -6.48 -15.53 -43.55
CA GLY A 76 -7.52 -16.55 -43.43
C GLY A 76 -8.50 -16.11 -42.34
N ASP A 77 -9.26 -15.06 -42.64
CA ASP A 77 -10.45 -14.55 -41.95
C ASP A 77 -10.97 -15.45 -40.81
N THR A 78 -10.53 -15.22 -39.57
CA THR A 78 -11.24 -15.60 -38.33
C THR A 78 -10.57 -15.00 -37.08
N GLY A 79 -11.31 -14.17 -36.35
CA GLY A 79 -11.18 -14.06 -34.88
C GLY A 79 -10.10 -13.15 -34.30
N ARG A 80 -10.20 -11.84 -34.51
CA ARG A 80 -9.62 -10.84 -33.58
C ARG A 80 -10.32 -11.00 -32.22
N PRO A 81 -9.61 -11.20 -31.09
CA PRO A 81 -10.23 -11.11 -29.77
C PRO A 81 -10.82 -9.70 -29.63
N PRO A 82 -12.10 -9.55 -29.23
CA PRO A 82 -12.68 -8.23 -29.07
C PRO A 82 -11.85 -7.43 -28.06
N ALA A 83 -11.60 -6.16 -28.37
CA ALA A 83 -11.13 -5.22 -27.36
C ALA A 83 -12.08 -5.28 -26.16
N PRO A 84 -11.57 -5.25 -24.91
CA PRO A 84 -12.43 -5.31 -23.74
C PRO A 84 -13.47 -4.19 -23.83
N ARG A 85 -14.73 -4.52 -23.55
CA ARG A 85 -15.79 -3.50 -23.54
C ARG A 85 -15.52 -2.57 -22.34
N THR A 86 -15.87 -1.30 -22.46
CA THR A 86 -15.67 -0.29 -21.42
C THR A 86 -16.28 -0.69 -20.07
N GLU A 87 -17.31 -1.55 -20.09
CA GLU A 87 -17.97 -2.13 -18.90
C GLU A 87 -17.07 -3.13 -18.16
N ASP A 88 -16.27 -3.94 -18.86
CA ASP A 88 -15.38 -4.96 -18.26
C ASP A 88 -14.23 -4.34 -17.45
N LEU A 89 -13.84 -3.11 -17.80
CA LEU A 89 -12.76 -2.38 -17.13
C LEU A 89 -13.22 -1.64 -15.87
N ALA A 90 -14.52 -1.52 -15.66
CA ALA A 90 -15.04 -1.01 -14.41
C ALA A 90 -14.83 -2.07 -13.31
N GLU A 91 -15.21 -3.33 -13.53
CA GLU A 91 -15.27 -4.42 -12.53
C GLU A 91 -13.93 -5.11 -12.23
N VAL A 92 -12.83 -4.38 -12.40
CA VAL A 92 -11.49 -4.93 -12.19
C VAL A 92 -11.24 -5.24 -10.71
N VAL A 93 -10.76 -6.46 -10.45
CA VAL A 93 -10.39 -6.95 -9.11
C VAL A 93 -8.92 -6.63 -8.86
N VAL A 94 -8.66 -5.84 -7.83
CA VAL A 94 -7.30 -5.63 -7.32
C VAL A 94 -7.05 -6.66 -6.22
N GLY A 95 -5.96 -7.43 -6.32
CA GLY A 95 -5.60 -8.40 -5.29
C GLY A 95 -5.38 -7.73 -3.94
N GLU A 96 -5.87 -8.36 -2.87
CA GLU A 96 -5.60 -7.92 -1.51
C GLU A 96 -4.09 -7.93 -1.23
N LEU A 97 -3.60 -6.83 -0.68
CA LEU A 97 -2.21 -6.64 -0.28
C LEU A 97 -2.17 -6.51 1.23
N ASP A 98 -1.44 -7.46 1.82
CA ASP A 98 -0.99 -7.58 3.22
C ASP A 98 -2.01 -7.11 4.28
N SER A 99 -2.59 -8.06 5.02
CA SER A 99 -3.51 -7.83 6.13
C SER A 99 -2.87 -7.09 7.31
N GLY A 100 -1.57 -6.81 7.28
CA GLY A 100 -0.84 -6.30 8.45
C GLY A 100 -0.57 -7.41 9.47
N SER A 101 -0.84 -8.66 9.10
CA SER A 101 -0.62 -9.84 9.94
C SER A 101 0.88 -10.08 10.19
N PRO A 102 1.21 -10.86 11.23
CA PRO A 102 2.57 -11.23 11.54
C PRO A 102 3.24 -11.97 10.37
N HIS A 103 4.48 -11.63 10.08
CA HIS A 103 5.34 -12.29 9.11
C HIS A 103 6.76 -12.46 9.65
N SER A 104 7.58 -13.28 8.99
CA SER A 104 8.94 -13.61 9.47
C SER A 104 8.94 -14.11 10.92
N VAL A 105 7.96 -14.95 11.28
CA VAL A 105 7.85 -15.53 12.62
C VAL A 105 9.00 -16.51 12.83
N VAL A 106 9.74 -16.34 13.93
CA VAL A 106 10.83 -17.19 14.36
C VAL A 106 10.56 -17.62 15.79
N ASP A 107 10.41 -18.91 15.99
CA ASP A 107 10.20 -19.53 17.28
C ASP A 107 11.50 -20.16 17.78
N ALA A 108 12.07 -19.59 18.85
CA ALA A 108 13.28 -20.08 19.51
C ALA A 108 12.98 -20.84 20.81
N GLY A 109 11.73 -21.29 21.01
CA GLY A 109 11.25 -21.99 22.21
C GLY A 109 10.93 -21.04 23.37
N LEU A 110 11.95 -20.33 23.87
CA LEU A 110 11.79 -19.37 24.98
C LEU A 110 11.39 -17.96 24.54
N THR A 111 11.53 -17.67 23.25
CA THR A 111 11.13 -16.39 22.67
C THR A 111 10.51 -16.61 21.30
N VAL A 112 9.50 -15.82 20.98
CA VAL A 112 8.97 -15.71 19.63
C VAL A 112 9.29 -14.32 19.11
N ASP A 113 9.95 -14.26 17.95
CA ASP A 113 10.27 -13.03 17.24
C ASP A 113 9.39 -12.96 15.98
N TRP A 114 8.77 -11.83 15.68
CA TRP A 114 8.04 -11.62 14.42
C TRP A 114 8.16 -10.19 13.93
N LYS A 115 7.71 -9.95 12.70
CA LYS A 115 7.60 -8.61 12.12
C LYS A 115 6.18 -8.38 11.65
N PHE A 116 5.79 -7.12 11.61
CA PHE A 116 4.55 -6.70 10.97
C PHE A 116 4.65 -5.24 10.54
N HIS A 117 3.68 -4.80 9.74
CA HIS A 117 3.53 -3.41 9.37
C HIS A 117 2.36 -2.80 10.15
N VAL A 118 2.61 -1.66 10.79
CA VAL A 118 1.59 -0.93 11.52
C VAL A 118 0.51 -0.46 10.54
N ARG A 119 -0.76 -0.64 10.90
CA ARG A 119 -1.93 -0.20 10.15
C ARG A 119 -2.58 0.97 10.87
N ALA A 120 -3.37 1.78 10.17
CA ALA A 120 -4.13 2.87 10.81
C ALA A 120 -5.03 2.35 11.94
N GLU A 121 -5.65 1.18 11.78
CA GLU A 121 -6.45 0.53 12.83
C GLU A 121 -5.62 0.14 14.06
N HIS A 122 -4.37 -0.30 13.87
CA HIS A 122 -3.45 -0.61 14.97
C HIS A 122 -3.16 0.64 15.80
N LEU A 123 -2.94 1.78 15.14
CA LEU A 123 -2.71 3.07 15.79
C LEU A 123 -3.97 3.54 16.53
N LEU A 124 -5.13 3.49 15.85
CA LEU A 124 -6.40 3.97 16.38
C LEU A 124 -6.87 3.18 17.61
N HIS A 125 -6.68 1.86 17.58
CA HIS A 125 -7.18 0.97 18.64
C HIS A 125 -6.10 0.57 19.65
N GLY A 126 -4.85 0.99 19.45
CA GLY A 126 -3.74 0.61 20.33
C GLY A 126 -3.52 -0.90 20.35
N THR A 127 -3.54 -1.52 19.16
CA THR A 127 -3.43 -2.98 19.01
C THR A 127 -2.15 -3.40 18.31
N CYS A 128 -1.70 -4.63 18.58
CA CYS A 128 -0.57 -5.27 17.90
C CYS A 128 -0.92 -6.72 17.58
N PRO A 129 -0.81 -7.16 16.31
CA PRO A 129 -1.13 -8.53 15.93
C PRO A 129 -0.10 -9.52 16.50
N VAL A 130 -0.58 -10.71 16.87
CA VAL A 130 0.21 -11.77 17.49
C VAL A 130 0.20 -13.02 16.60
N PRO A 131 1.33 -13.70 16.40
CA PRO A 131 1.34 -14.98 15.69
C PRO A 131 0.70 -16.08 16.54
N ALA A 132 0.01 -17.03 15.90
CA ALA A 132 -0.66 -18.14 16.58
C ALA A 132 0.29 -18.95 17.49
N GLU A 133 1.56 -19.06 17.09
CA GLU A 133 2.65 -19.72 17.81
C GLU A 133 2.87 -19.13 19.21
N MET A 134 2.72 -17.81 19.36
CA MET A 134 2.86 -17.13 20.65
C MET A 134 1.55 -17.13 21.42
N ALA A 135 0.42 -16.97 20.73
CA ALA A 135 -0.91 -16.98 21.34
C ALA A 135 -1.19 -18.30 22.10
N GLY A 136 -0.75 -19.44 21.57
CA GLY A 136 -0.90 -20.75 22.23
C GLY A 136 -0.04 -20.94 23.49
N ARG A 137 0.96 -20.08 23.74
CA ARG A 137 1.88 -20.17 24.88
C ARG A 137 1.59 -19.16 25.98
N ALA A 138 1.03 -18.03 25.61
CA ALA A 138 0.80 -16.93 26.52
C ALA A 138 -0.39 -17.23 27.45
N ALA A 139 -0.21 -16.97 28.74
CA ALA A 139 -1.33 -16.96 29.68
C ALA A 139 -2.20 -15.73 29.39
N PRO A 140 -3.49 -15.89 29.01
CA PRO A 140 -4.31 -14.77 28.50
C PRO A 140 -4.61 -13.64 29.50
N GLN A 141 -4.32 -13.85 30.78
CA GLN A 141 -4.81 -12.99 31.89
C GLN A 141 -3.71 -12.12 32.51
N GLU A 142 -2.44 -12.34 32.18
CA GLU A 142 -1.35 -11.59 32.83
C GLU A 142 -0.97 -10.34 32.03
N PRO A 143 -0.89 -9.17 32.69
CA PRO A 143 -0.42 -7.96 32.02
C PRO A 143 1.05 -8.10 31.64
N LEU A 144 1.37 -7.68 30.41
CA LEU A 144 2.71 -7.70 29.86
C LEU A 144 3.40 -6.36 30.08
N ASP A 145 4.73 -6.43 30.21
CA ASP A 145 5.62 -5.27 30.24
C ASP A 145 6.16 -5.05 28.82
N LEU A 146 5.79 -3.93 28.21
CA LEU A 146 6.18 -3.54 26.87
C LEU A 146 7.33 -2.53 26.91
N THR A 147 8.40 -2.80 26.19
CA THR A 147 9.51 -1.86 25.96
C THR A 147 9.62 -1.49 24.50
N PHE A 148 9.66 -0.19 24.20
CA PHE A 148 9.93 0.32 22.85
C PHE A 148 11.42 0.56 22.64
N LEU A 149 11.94 0.10 21.51
CA LEU A 149 13.36 0.10 21.19
C LEU A 149 13.66 0.76 19.85
N ARG A 150 14.81 1.42 19.77
CA ARG A 150 15.37 1.96 18.52
C ARG A 150 16.58 1.17 18.03
N GLY A 151 16.46 0.48 16.89
CA GLY A 151 17.58 0.14 16.00
C GLY A 151 18.44 -1.10 16.29
N ARG A 152 19.31 -1.40 15.30
CA ARG A 152 20.06 -2.66 15.07
C ARG A 152 21.39 -2.84 15.83
N HIS A 153 21.95 -1.81 16.47
CA HIS A 153 23.27 -1.90 17.15
C HIS A 153 23.37 -1.22 18.52
N ARG A 154 22.38 -0.40 18.91
CA ARG A 154 22.30 0.17 20.27
C ARG A 154 20.84 0.14 20.69
N ILE A 155 20.50 -0.81 21.56
CA ILE A 155 19.18 -0.93 22.17
C ILE A 155 19.01 0.29 23.10
N ARG A 156 18.54 1.41 22.56
CA ARG A 156 18.10 2.56 23.37
C ARG A 156 16.61 2.38 23.63
N VAL A 157 16.26 2.26 24.91
CA VAL A 157 14.88 2.27 25.38
C VAL A 157 14.30 3.65 25.06
N LEU A 158 13.18 3.66 24.34
CA LEU A 158 12.42 4.86 24.03
C LEU A 158 11.39 5.12 25.12
N ASP A 159 10.67 4.07 25.53
CA ASP A 159 9.58 4.14 26.48
C ASP A 159 9.26 2.73 27.02
N GLU A 160 8.59 2.67 28.17
CA GLU A 160 8.12 1.44 28.82
C GLU A 160 6.65 1.57 29.22
N GLN A 161 5.87 0.53 28.95
CA GLN A 161 4.43 0.50 29.21
C GLN A 161 4.06 -0.79 29.93
N LYS A 162 3.05 -0.70 30.79
CA LYS A 162 2.50 -1.83 31.54
C LYS A 162 1.02 -1.98 31.24
N GLY A 163 0.50 -3.19 31.45
CA GLY A 163 -0.93 -3.45 31.31
C GLY A 163 -1.37 -3.79 29.90
N VAL A 164 -0.43 -4.06 28.98
CA VAL A 164 -0.72 -4.64 27.67
C VAL A 164 -1.27 -6.06 27.88
N ARG A 165 -2.36 -6.41 27.20
CA ARG A 165 -3.04 -7.70 27.39
C ARG A 165 -3.23 -8.41 26.06
N LEU A 166 -3.14 -9.73 26.11
CA LEU A 166 -3.51 -10.59 24.99
C LEU A 166 -5.02 -10.80 24.98
N ASP A 167 -5.65 -10.47 23.86
CA ASP A 167 -7.04 -10.81 23.57
C ASP A 167 -7.09 -11.96 22.55
N LEU A 168 -7.87 -12.98 22.90
CA LEU A 168 -8.09 -14.20 22.11
C LEU A 168 -9.57 -14.37 21.71
N LYS A 169 -10.41 -13.36 21.95
CA LYS A 169 -11.86 -13.47 21.69
C LYS A 169 -12.25 -13.29 20.21
N GLY A 170 -11.34 -12.77 19.39
CA GLY A 170 -11.52 -12.61 17.95
C GLY A 170 -10.95 -13.78 17.13
N ASP A 171 -11.13 -13.69 15.81
CA ASP A 171 -10.60 -14.68 14.86
C ASP A 171 -9.06 -14.70 14.82
N GLU A 172 -8.42 -13.56 15.13
CA GLU A 172 -6.97 -13.44 15.22
C GLU A 172 -6.54 -12.96 16.63
N PRO A 173 -5.46 -13.53 17.19
CA PRO A 173 -4.95 -13.10 18.49
C PRO A 173 -4.27 -11.73 18.38
N ILE A 174 -4.64 -10.82 19.27
CA ILE A 174 -4.15 -9.44 19.27
C ILE A 174 -3.74 -9.00 20.67
N LEU A 175 -2.72 -8.16 20.76
CA LEU A 175 -2.43 -7.40 21.96
C LEU A 175 -3.26 -6.12 21.95
N THR A 176 -3.76 -5.72 23.11
CA THR A 176 -4.57 -4.51 23.31
C THR A 176 -3.99 -3.65 24.44
N GLY A 177 -4.32 -2.35 24.40
CA GLY A 177 -3.87 -1.39 25.42
C GLY A 177 -2.46 -0.82 25.17
N LEU A 178 -1.97 -0.89 23.93
CA LEU A 178 -0.70 -0.26 23.55
C LEU A 178 -0.93 1.23 23.32
N ALA A 179 -0.07 2.08 23.89
CA ALA A 179 0.04 3.47 23.51
C ALA A 179 1.19 3.62 22.50
N TRP A 180 0.84 3.74 21.22
CA TRP A 180 1.84 3.89 20.16
C TRP A 180 2.65 5.17 20.32
N GLN A 181 3.94 5.09 19.99
CA GLN A 181 4.81 6.26 20.01
C GLN A 181 4.33 7.27 18.96
N PRO A 182 4.34 8.59 19.25
CA PRO A 182 3.68 9.60 18.42
C PRO A 182 4.26 9.73 17.01
N PHE A 183 5.50 9.24 16.79
CA PHE A 183 6.18 9.24 15.49
C PHE A 183 5.86 8.00 14.63
N VAL A 184 5.08 7.03 15.13
CA VAL A 184 4.81 5.77 14.42
C VAL A 184 3.69 6.01 13.42
N LEU A 185 4.01 5.83 12.14
CA LEU A 185 3.06 6.02 11.04
C LEU A 185 2.46 4.68 10.55
N PRO A 186 1.29 4.66 9.90
CA PRO A 186 0.88 3.51 9.09
C PRO A 186 2.00 3.12 8.13
N GLY A 187 2.14 1.82 7.88
CA GLY A 187 3.23 1.24 7.10
C GLY A 187 4.54 1.07 7.88
N THR A 188 4.71 1.66 9.07
CA THR A 188 5.95 1.48 9.87
C THR A 188 6.18 0.00 10.15
N ARG A 189 7.38 -0.49 9.82
CA ARG A 189 7.78 -1.86 10.07
C ARG A 189 8.28 -2.02 11.50
N VAL A 190 7.61 -2.88 12.25
CA VAL A 190 7.92 -3.17 13.65
C VAL A 190 8.44 -4.60 13.75
N SER A 191 9.53 -4.80 14.50
CA SER A 191 9.99 -6.13 14.90
C SER A 191 9.59 -6.34 16.35
N VAL A 192 8.93 -7.45 16.65
CA VAL A 192 8.46 -7.78 17.98
C VAL A 192 9.23 -8.98 18.49
N ARG A 193 9.59 -8.95 19.77
CA ARG A 193 10.14 -10.08 20.50
C ARG A 193 9.36 -10.25 21.79
N TRP A 194 8.77 -11.42 21.98
CA TRP A 194 8.06 -11.76 23.21
C TRP A 194 8.76 -12.94 23.88
N ASP A 195 9.22 -12.75 25.12
CA ASP A 195 9.66 -13.86 25.97
C ASP A 195 8.50 -14.56 26.67
N THR A 196 8.65 -15.86 26.97
CA THR A 196 7.59 -16.68 27.59
C THR A 196 7.21 -16.26 29.01
N TRP A 197 7.86 -15.23 29.56
CA TRP A 197 7.58 -14.76 30.91
C TRP A 197 6.59 -13.60 30.86
N ARG A 198 7.02 -12.38 30.56
CA ARG A 198 6.11 -11.19 30.47
C ARG A 198 6.67 -10.05 29.64
N LYS A 199 7.88 -10.15 29.09
CA LYS A 199 8.54 -9.01 28.45
C LYS A 199 8.29 -9.04 26.96
N LEU A 200 7.63 -7.98 26.51
CA LEU A 200 7.38 -7.69 25.12
C LEU A 200 8.30 -6.54 24.69
N ARG A 201 8.99 -6.72 23.56
CA ARG A 201 9.86 -5.68 23.00
C ARG A 201 9.42 -5.35 21.59
N LEU A 202 9.10 -4.09 21.35
CA LEU A 202 8.78 -3.56 20.02
C LEU A 202 9.96 -2.72 19.54
N ALA A 203 10.59 -3.13 18.45
CA ALA A 203 11.77 -2.49 17.89
C ALA A 203 11.46 -1.83 16.54
N TYR A 204 11.81 -0.56 16.44
CA TYR A 204 11.76 0.21 15.20
C TYR A 204 13.13 0.22 14.53
N THR A 205 13.20 -0.17 13.26
CA THR A 205 14.44 -0.10 12.48
C THR A 205 14.55 1.29 11.87
N PRO A 206 15.51 2.15 12.29
CA PRO A 206 15.69 3.45 11.68
C PRO A 206 16.14 3.30 10.22
N LEU A 207 15.75 4.25 9.38
CA LEU A 207 16.36 4.42 8.06
C LEU A 207 17.78 4.98 8.22
N ASP A 208 18.64 4.71 7.22
CA ASP A 208 19.97 5.30 7.16
C ASP A 208 19.87 6.84 7.02
N GLU A 209 18.91 7.29 6.22
CA GLU A 209 18.53 8.70 6.07
C GLU A 209 17.00 8.82 6.19
N PRO A 210 16.49 9.78 6.98
CA PRO A 210 15.07 10.11 6.97
C PRO A 210 14.61 10.55 5.59
N VAL A 211 13.37 10.23 5.25
CA VAL A 211 12.76 10.58 3.95
C VAL A 211 11.47 11.36 4.16
N VAL A 212 11.07 12.17 3.20
CA VAL A 212 9.74 12.76 3.12
C VAL A 212 8.90 11.93 2.16
N PHE A 213 7.79 11.39 2.66
CA PHE A 213 6.81 10.62 1.90
C PHE A 213 5.48 11.38 1.90
N GLY A 214 5.06 11.87 0.74
CA GLY A 214 3.79 12.60 0.61
C GLY A 214 3.68 13.84 1.51
N GLY A 215 4.81 14.47 1.85
CA GLY A 215 4.88 15.62 2.77
C GLY A 215 5.13 15.26 4.23
N THR A 216 5.09 13.97 4.60
CA THR A 216 5.34 13.51 5.97
C THR A 216 6.76 12.99 6.13
N VAL A 217 7.46 13.39 7.20
CA VAL A 217 8.80 12.89 7.51
C VAL A 217 8.72 11.47 8.08
N VAL A 218 9.49 10.55 7.49
CA VAL A 218 9.57 9.14 7.86
C VAL A 218 11.00 8.82 8.30
N ARG A 219 11.15 8.33 9.53
CA ARG A 219 12.47 8.02 10.14
C ARG A 219 12.78 6.54 10.26
N TYR A 220 11.77 5.69 10.08
CA TYR A 220 11.87 4.25 10.32
C TYR A 220 11.46 3.48 9.08
N ALA A 221 11.99 2.27 8.94
CA ALA A 221 11.66 1.37 7.84
C ALA A 221 10.14 1.20 7.75
N PHE A 222 9.61 1.25 6.53
CA PHE A 222 8.18 1.27 6.28
C PHE A 222 7.84 0.53 4.98
N ASP A 223 6.56 0.19 4.81
CA ASP A 223 5.99 -0.28 3.56
C ASP A 223 5.31 0.89 2.83
N PRO A 224 5.80 1.31 1.64
CA PRO A 224 5.23 2.43 0.91
C PRO A 224 3.80 2.15 0.41
N ARG A 225 3.40 0.88 0.27
CA ARG A 225 2.04 0.50 -0.14
C ARG A 225 1.04 0.86 0.95
N ILE A 226 1.30 0.43 2.18
CA ILE A 226 0.44 0.75 3.32
C ILE A 226 0.44 2.25 3.58
N MET A 227 1.61 2.91 3.47
CA MET A 227 1.68 4.37 3.58
C MET A 227 0.81 5.08 2.54
N THR A 228 0.93 4.72 1.25
CA THR A 228 0.06 5.31 0.22
C THR A 228 -1.41 5.06 0.51
N ARG A 229 -1.78 3.88 1.01
CA ARG A 229 -3.18 3.54 1.25
C ARG A 229 -3.79 4.27 2.45
N GLU A 230 -3.05 4.36 3.54
CA GLU A 230 -3.63 4.68 4.86
C GLU A 230 -3.11 5.99 5.45
N LEU A 231 -2.01 6.54 4.93
CA LEU A 231 -1.57 7.84 5.38
C LEU A 231 -2.55 8.90 4.86
N ALA A 232 -3.31 9.53 5.75
CA ALA A 232 -4.05 10.74 5.39
C ALA A 232 -3.02 11.83 5.04
N ALA A 233 -2.82 12.06 3.75
CA ALA A 233 -1.95 13.12 3.29
C ALA A 233 -2.59 13.74 2.06
N PHE A 234 -3.19 14.92 2.23
CA PHE A 234 -3.32 15.90 1.16
C PHE A 234 -3.19 17.33 1.69
N ASP A 235 -2.41 18.07 0.91
CA ASP A 235 -2.11 19.49 1.00
C ASP A 235 -3.34 20.34 0.61
N ALA A 236 -3.42 21.59 1.08
CA ALA A 236 -4.59 22.48 1.00
C ALA A 236 -4.97 22.97 -0.42
N ARG A 237 -4.49 22.32 -1.49
CA ARG A 237 -4.55 22.79 -2.89
C ARG A 237 -5.36 21.90 -3.85
N VAL A 238 -6.04 20.88 -3.36
CA VAL A 238 -6.95 20.06 -4.16
C VAL A 238 -8.40 20.43 -3.87
N ASP A 239 -9.23 20.47 -4.90
CA ASP A 239 -10.67 20.60 -4.68
C ASP A 239 -11.25 19.29 -4.11
N ARG A 240 -12.45 19.37 -3.51
CA ARG A 240 -13.10 18.23 -2.85
C ARG A 240 -13.30 17.02 -3.77
N VAL A 241 -13.47 17.22 -5.08
CA VAL A 241 -13.68 16.11 -6.03
C VAL A 241 -12.36 15.46 -6.41
N GLU A 242 -11.32 16.26 -6.62
CA GLU A 242 -9.95 15.78 -6.84
C GLU A 242 -9.43 14.97 -5.64
N GLU A 243 -9.73 15.43 -4.42
CA GLU A 243 -9.42 14.70 -3.19
C GLU A 243 -10.11 13.34 -3.16
N LEU A 244 -11.42 13.27 -3.46
CA LEU A 244 -12.16 12.00 -3.54
C LEU A 244 -11.60 11.06 -4.61
N VAL A 245 -11.15 11.58 -5.75
CA VAL A 245 -10.50 10.80 -6.81
C VAL A 245 -9.19 10.20 -6.29
N LEU A 246 -8.34 11.00 -5.64
CA LEU A 246 -7.06 10.53 -5.15
C LEU A 246 -7.22 9.53 -3.98
N ILE A 247 -8.18 9.73 -3.07
CA ILE A 247 -8.52 8.78 -2.02
C ILE A 247 -8.95 7.44 -2.63
N ALA A 248 -9.91 7.45 -3.56
CA ALA A 248 -10.41 6.24 -4.19
C ALA A 248 -9.28 5.48 -4.94
N LEU A 249 -8.41 6.20 -5.64
CA LEU A 249 -7.27 5.61 -6.35
C LEU A 249 -6.28 4.94 -5.38
N ARG A 250 -5.93 5.61 -4.28
CA ARG A 250 -4.95 5.11 -3.29
C ARG A 250 -5.48 3.93 -2.49
N GLU A 251 -6.74 3.98 -2.09
CA GLU A 251 -7.37 2.92 -1.31
C GLU A 251 -7.60 1.65 -2.13
N LEU A 252 -8.11 1.80 -3.35
CA LEU A 252 -8.60 0.67 -4.16
C LEU A 252 -7.68 0.28 -5.30
N GLY A 253 -6.76 1.15 -5.69
CA GLY A 253 -5.80 0.87 -6.75
C GLY A 253 -4.86 -0.26 -6.40
N TYR A 254 -4.32 -0.88 -7.44
CA TYR A 254 -3.14 -1.74 -7.32
C TYR A 254 -1.97 -0.90 -6.82
N LEU A 255 -1.28 -1.39 -5.79
CA LEU A 255 -0.11 -0.72 -5.23
C LEU A 255 1.15 -1.51 -5.57
N ASP A 256 2.06 -0.87 -6.30
CA ASP A 256 3.35 -1.47 -6.62
C ASP A 256 4.34 -1.39 -5.44
N GLU A 257 5.52 -2.00 -5.57
CA GLU A 257 6.54 -2.03 -4.52
C GLU A 257 7.05 -0.64 -4.10
N LYS A 258 6.80 0.40 -4.92
CA LYS A 258 7.16 1.80 -4.62
C LYS A 258 6.00 2.57 -3.99
N GLY A 259 4.85 1.94 -3.78
CA GLY A 259 3.64 2.58 -3.28
C GLY A 259 2.92 3.41 -4.33
N ARG A 260 3.18 3.23 -5.63
CA ARG A 260 2.37 3.88 -6.68
C ARG A 260 1.02 3.21 -6.77
N ALA A 261 -0.04 4.00 -6.84
CA ALA A 261 -1.41 3.53 -6.93
C ALA A 261 -1.90 3.58 -8.38
N LEU A 262 -2.35 2.44 -8.90
CA LEU A 262 -2.78 2.27 -10.28
C LEU A 262 -4.20 1.72 -10.37
N LEU A 263 -5.04 2.34 -11.20
CA LEU A 263 -6.40 1.86 -11.45
C LEU A 263 -6.87 2.30 -12.86
N PRO A 264 -7.67 1.48 -13.57
CA PRO A 264 -8.33 1.91 -14.79
C PRO A 264 -9.22 3.12 -14.54
N ARG A 265 -9.34 4.01 -15.53
CA ARG A 265 -10.11 5.25 -15.39
C ARG A 265 -11.57 4.98 -15.04
N GLU A 266 -12.16 3.96 -15.66
CA GLU A 266 -13.56 3.58 -15.54
C GLU A 266 -13.85 3.06 -14.13
N ALA A 267 -12.99 2.17 -13.63
CA ALA A 267 -13.02 1.70 -12.25
C ALA A 267 -12.86 2.85 -11.25
N LEU A 268 -11.92 3.77 -11.50
CA LEU A 268 -11.71 4.94 -10.64
C LEU A 268 -12.97 5.81 -10.57
N VAL A 269 -13.55 6.16 -11.72
CA VAL A 269 -14.77 6.98 -11.77
C VAL A 269 -15.91 6.32 -11.01
N ARG A 270 -16.17 5.01 -11.23
CA ARG A 270 -17.24 4.29 -10.53
C ARG A 270 -16.98 4.29 -9.02
N ASN A 271 -15.78 3.90 -8.60
CA ASN A 271 -15.44 3.77 -7.20
C ASN A 271 -15.48 5.13 -6.46
N THR A 272 -15.12 6.24 -7.13
CA THR A 272 -15.26 7.60 -6.58
C THR A 272 -16.73 7.99 -6.38
N VAL A 273 -17.63 7.63 -7.29
CA VAL A 273 -19.08 7.87 -7.12
C VAL A 273 -19.64 7.07 -5.95
N GLU A 274 -19.27 5.80 -5.83
CA GLU A 274 -19.76 4.90 -4.78
C GLU A 274 -19.29 5.32 -3.38
N ARG A 275 -18.06 5.83 -3.27
CA ARG A 275 -17.47 6.28 -1.99
C ARG A 275 -17.91 7.66 -1.53
N ALA A 276 -18.46 8.50 -2.40
CA ALA A 276 -18.88 9.83 -2.01
C ALA A 276 -20.04 9.74 -0.98
N GLN A 277 -19.70 9.86 0.31
CA GLN A 277 -20.67 9.90 1.40
C GLN A 277 -21.41 11.25 1.35
N GLY A 278 -22.74 11.19 1.26
CA GLY A 278 -23.60 12.37 1.13
C GLY A 278 -23.88 12.71 -0.34
N GLU A 279 -23.30 13.81 -0.83
CA GLU A 279 -23.56 14.32 -2.19
C GLU A 279 -22.64 13.67 -3.22
N ARG A 280 -23.20 12.77 -4.03
CA ARG A 280 -22.46 12.09 -5.11
C ARG A 280 -22.12 13.09 -6.22
N PRO A 281 -20.83 13.34 -6.51
CA PRO A 281 -20.45 14.21 -7.60
C PRO A 281 -20.94 13.63 -8.93
N ALA A 282 -21.43 14.49 -9.82
CA ALA A 282 -21.76 14.06 -11.18
C ALA A 282 -20.52 13.45 -11.86
N VAL A 283 -20.70 12.36 -12.61
CA VAL A 283 -19.62 11.64 -13.32
C VAL A 283 -18.74 12.58 -14.16
N GLN A 284 -19.34 13.60 -14.78
CA GLN A 284 -18.59 14.59 -15.57
C GLN A 284 -17.66 15.46 -14.71
N LYS A 285 -18.04 15.79 -13.47
CA LYS A 285 -17.17 16.52 -12.55
C LYS A 285 -15.95 15.67 -12.15
N ILE A 286 -16.16 14.37 -11.93
CA ILE A 286 -15.09 13.41 -11.61
C ILE A 286 -14.15 13.26 -12.80
N ARG A 287 -14.69 13.07 -14.01
CA ARG A 287 -13.86 13.01 -15.23
C ARG A 287 -13.06 14.30 -15.42
N GLY A 288 -13.68 15.47 -15.21
CA GLY A 288 -12.99 16.76 -15.27
C GLY A 288 -11.89 16.90 -14.20
N ALA A 289 -12.11 16.38 -12.98
CA ALA A 289 -11.10 16.35 -11.93
C ALA A 289 -9.89 15.47 -12.32
N ILE A 290 -10.14 14.29 -12.90
CA ILE A 290 -9.07 13.42 -13.43
C ILE A 290 -8.24 14.17 -14.49
N GLU A 291 -8.88 14.86 -15.43
CA GLU A 291 -8.14 15.63 -16.46
C GLU A 291 -7.31 16.76 -15.84
N ARG A 292 -7.81 17.47 -14.82
CA ARG A 292 -7.03 18.50 -14.10
C ARG A 292 -5.86 17.92 -13.30
N LEU A 293 -6.01 16.72 -12.76
CA LEU A 293 -4.92 16.02 -12.07
C LEU A 293 -3.86 15.54 -13.06
N LEU A 294 -4.25 15.06 -14.24
CA LEU A 294 -3.35 14.72 -15.34
C LEU A 294 -2.62 15.95 -15.87
N SER A 295 -3.31 17.08 -16.08
CA SER A 295 -2.69 18.30 -16.61
C SER A 295 -1.67 18.93 -15.66
N ARG A 296 -1.87 18.76 -14.34
CA ARG A 296 -0.91 19.16 -13.31
C ARG A 296 0.22 18.12 -13.08
N GLY A 297 0.18 16.98 -13.77
CA GLY A 297 1.16 15.90 -13.60
C GLY A 297 1.07 15.15 -12.26
N ILE A 298 -0.02 15.34 -11.50
CA ILE A 298 -0.28 14.58 -10.26
C ILE A 298 -0.66 13.14 -10.59
N LEU A 299 -1.41 12.96 -11.68
CA LEU A 299 -1.67 11.66 -12.29
C LEU A 299 -0.86 11.51 -13.58
N THR A 300 -0.52 10.28 -13.90
CA THR A 300 0.14 9.89 -15.15
C THR A 300 -0.55 8.66 -15.74
N TRP A 301 -0.27 8.36 -17.01
CA TRP A 301 -0.73 7.13 -17.66
C TRP A 301 0.35 6.05 -17.60
N GLU A 302 -0.09 4.83 -17.28
CA GLU A 302 0.74 3.63 -17.24
C GLU A 302 0.03 2.49 -17.98
N GLN A 303 0.77 1.46 -18.37
CA GLN A 303 0.22 0.30 -19.08
C GLN A 303 0.21 -0.94 -18.17
N GLY A 304 -0.99 -1.38 -17.80
CA GLY A 304 -1.20 -2.66 -17.10
C GLY A 304 -1.88 -3.70 -17.99
N SER A 305 -2.26 -4.81 -17.38
CA SER A 305 -3.08 -5.84 -18.00
C SER A 305 -4.11 -6.41 -17.03
N VAL A 306 -5.19 -6.98 -17.57
CA VAL A 306 -6.18 -7.76 -16.83
C VAL A 306 -6.20 -9.19 -17.34
N ASP A 307 -6.26 -10.14 -16.42
CA ASP A 307 -6.41 -11.55 -16.75
C ASP A 307 -7.88 -11.93 -17.03
N ARG A 308 -8.14 -13.22 -17.31
CA ARG A 308 -9.49 -13.73 -17.58
C ARG A 308 -10.44 -13.66 -16.38
N ALA A 309 -9.92 -13.46 -15.17
CA ALA A 309 -10.69 -13.29 -13.95
C ALA A 309 -10.85 -11.79 -13.58
N ALA A 310 -10.62 -10.89 -14.54
CA ALA A 310 -10.64 -9.43 -14.36
C ALA A 310 -9.65 -8.94 -13.30
N ARG A 311 -8.61 -9.72 -12.96
CA ARG A 311 -7.61 -9.31 -11.97
C ARG A 311 -6.60 -8.36 -12.60
N LEU A 312 -6.36 -7.23 -11.95
CA LEU A 312 -5.38 -6.24 -12.39
C LEU A 312 -3.95 -6.71 -12.12
N HIS A 313 -3.10 -6.61 -13.15
CA HIS A 313 -1.67 -6.79 -13.04
C HIS A 313 -0.91 -5.57 -13.58
N TYR A 314 0.15 -5.20 -12.86
CA TYR A 314 1.13 -4.23 -13.30
C TYR A 314 2.54 -4.72 -12.94
N PRO A 315 3.53 -4.62 -13.85
CA PRO A 315 3.41 -4.19 -15.26
C PRO A 315 2.55 -5.16 -16.10
N ALA A 316 2.14 -4.71 -17.29
CA ALA A 316 1.38 -5.53 -18.23
C ALA A 316 2.07 -6.87 -18.53
N ARG A 317 1.32 -7.97 -18.42
CA ARG A 317 1.80 -9.34 -18.64
C ARG A 317 1.45 -9.84 -20.04
N ARG A 318 2.32 -10.69 -20.59
CA ARG A 318 2.12 -11.31 -21.90
C ARG A 318 0.94 -12.29 -21.85
N GLY A 319 0.02 -12.18 -22.80
CA GLY A 319 -1.16 -13.06 -22.91
C GLY A 319 -2.37 -12.61 -22.11
N GLU A 320 -2.24 -11.51 -21.36
CA GLU A 320 -3.36 -10.82 -20.69
C GLU A 320 -3.81 -9.61 -21.53
N THR A 321 -5.02 -9.11 -21.25
CA THR A 321 -5.60 -7.99 -21.99
C THR A 321 -4.97 -6.68 -21.50
N PRO A 322 -4.28 -5.89 -22.34
CA PRO A 322 -3.68 -4.64 -21.92
C PRO A 322 -4.75 -3.60 -21.58
N VAL A 323 -4.55 -2.86 -20.49
CA VAL A 323 -5.44 -1.78 -20.02
C VAL A 323 -4.65 -0.52 -19.63
N PRO A 324 -5.06 0.69 -20.05
CA PRO A 324 -4.45 1.93 -19.60
C PRO A 324 -4.83 2.20 -18.14
N LEU A 325 -3.86 2.56 -17.32
CA LEU A 325 -4.02 2.81 -15.90
C LEU A 325 -3.69 4.27 -15.57
N LEU A 326 -4.54 4.89 -14.76
CA LEU A 326 -4.19 6.13 -14.08
C LEU A 326 -3.26 5.77 -12.93
N CYS A 327 -2.12 6.45 -12.86
CA CYS A 327 -1.08 6.22 -11.87
C CYS A 327 -0.87 7.48 -11.01
N TYR A 328 -1.05 7.33 -9.71
CA TYR A 328 -0.59 8.27 -8.69
C TYR A 328 0.73 7.77 -8.10
N ALA A 329 1.74 8.64 -8.08
CA ALA A 329 3.02 8.36 -7.44
C ALA A 329 3.21 9.29 -6.23
N PRO A 330 3.36 8.76 -5.00
CA PRO A 330 3.68 9.59 -3.85
C PRO A 330 5.06 10.24 -4.02
N THR A 331 5.18 11.49 -3.63
CA THR A 331 6.50 12.16 -3.58
C THR A 331 7.35 11.49 -2.52
N LEU A 332 8.48 10.92 -2.95
CA LEU A 332 9.49 10.33 -2.07
C LEU A 332 10.83 11.01 -2.32
N ARG A 333 11.38 11.67 -1.31
CA ARG A 333 12.70 12.29 -1.35
C ARG A 333 13.41 12.16 -0.01
N VAL A 334 14.73 12.31 0.00
CA VAL A 334 15.48 12.43 1.26
C VAL A 334 15.02 13.70 1.98
N ALA A 335 14.87 13.63 3.31
CA ALA A 335 14.47 14.77 4.11
C ALA A 335 15.63 15.76 4.23
N GLU A 336 15.33 17.04 4.00
CA GLU A 336 16.26 18.14 4.17
C GLU A 336 16.21 18.65 5.61
N ARG A 337 17.13 19.57 5.96
CA ARG A 337 17.24 20.06 7.34
C ARG A 337 15.98 20.80 7.78
N GLU A 338 15.34 21.50 6.85
CA GLU A 338 14.10 22.23 7.01
C GLU A 338 12.95 21.29 7.38
N ASP A 339 12.79 20.18 6.65
CA ASP A 339 11.74 19.17 6.94
C ASP A 339 11.89 18.59 8.36
N LEU A 340 13.12 18.36 8.79
CA LEU A 340 13.40 17.79 10.10
C LEU A 340 13.14 18.77 11.26
N ARG A 341 13.07 20.08 10.98
CA ARG A 341 12.75 21.12 11.98
C ARG A 341 11.24 21.26 12.15
N ASP A 342 10.50 21.27 11.05
CA ASP A 342 9.04 21.43 11.05
C ASP A 342 8.33 20.21 11.66
N ASP A 343 8.97 19.05 11.62
CA ASP A 343 8.45 17.80 12.15
C ASP A 343 8.62 17.62 13.67
N ALA A 344 9.20 18.59 14.38
CA ALA A 344 9.37 18.54 15.84
C ALA A 344 8.04 18.57 16.62
N SER A 345 6.90 18.86 15.97
CA SER A 345 5.56 18.87 16.58
C SER A 345 4.51 18.03 15.84
N ALA A 346 4.88 17.24 14.83
CA ALA A 346 3.93 16.38 14.12
C ALA A 346 3.69 15.08 14.91
N ALA A 347 3.19 15.22 16.15
CA ALA A 347 2.24 14.25 16.65
C ALA A 347 1.15 14.15 15.59
N TYR A 348 0.74 12.93 15.22
CA TYR A 348 -0.46 12.71 14.43
C TYR A 348 -1.52 13.74 14.78
N SER A 349 -1.70 14.76 13.95
CA SER A 349 -2.94 15.48 13.94
C SER A 349 -3.92 14.44 13.40
N VAL A 350 -4.50 13.67 14.32
CA VAL A 350 -5.84 13.12 14.14
C VAL A 350 -6.61 14.33 13.65
N SER A 351 -6.88 14.39 12.36
CA SER A 351 -7.62 15.50 11.79
C SER A 351 -8.85 15.66 12.67
N ALA A 352 -9.08 16.84 13.22
CA ALA A 352 -10.25 17.09 14.03
C ALA A 352 -11.47 16.65 13.22
N HIS A 353 -12.09 15.54 13.59
CA HIS A 353 -13.28 15.07 12.89
C HIS A 353 -14.39 15.99 13.36
N ARG A 354 -14.76 16.92 12.47
CA ARG A 354 -15.87 17.83 12.71
C ARG A 354 -17.16 17.03 12.62
N VAL A 355 -17.67 16.61 13.78
CA VAL A 355 -18.91 15.84 13.86
C VAL A 355 -20.06 16.82 13.68
N ALA A 356 -20.79 16.73 12.57
CA ALA A 356 -21.97 17.56 12.35
C ALA A 356 -22.97 17.40 13.51
N GLY A 357 -23.57 18.51 13.95
CA GLY A 357 -24.55 18.48 15.03
C GLY A 357 -25.75 17.62 14.66
N HIS A 358 -26.14 16.70 15.54
CA HIS A 358 -27.19 15.71 15.26
C HIS A 358 -28.15 15.53 16.45
N LEU A 359 -29.32 14.98 16.15
CA LEU A 359 -30.35 14.65 17.13
C LEU A 359 -30.10 13.26 17.71
N MET A 360 -30.07 13.16 19.04
CA MET A 360 -29.95 11.91 19.76
C MET A 360 -31.25 11.65 20.54
N ARG A 361 -31.84 10.46 20.39
CA ARG A 361 -33.09 10.10 21.07
C ARG A 361 -32.80 9.76 22.54
N ILE A 362 -33.42 10.48 23.48
CA ILE A 362 -33.23 10.29 24.93
C ILE A 362 -34.53 9.99 25.68
N GLY A 363 -35.69 10.09 25.02
CA GLY A 363 -36.99 9.86 25.67
C GLY A 363 -37.15 8.45 26.24
N HIS A 364 -36.44 7.45 25.70
CA HIS A 364 -36.43 6.08 26.23
C HIS A 364 -35.70 5.96 27.59
N LEU A 365 -34.93 6.98 27.98
CA LEU A 365 -34.22 7.06 29.26
C LEU A 365 -35.00 7.85 30.31
N GLY A 366 -36.23 8.28 30.01
CA GLY A 366 -37.02 9.16 30.89
C GLY A 366 -36.42 10.56 31.07
N LYS A 367 -35.48 10.95 30.19
CA LYS A 367 -34.76 12.23 30.26
C LYS A 367 -35.34 13.22 29.25
N GLU A 368 -35.34 14.49 29.62
CA GLU A 368 -35.63 15.61 28.71
C GLU A 368 -34.35 16.35 28.32
N ALA A 369 -34.37 16.99 27.16
CA ALA A 369 -33.25 17.81 26.71
C ALA A 369 -33.07 19.03 27.60
N SER A 370 -31.81 19.34 27.92
CA SER A 370 -31.48 20.50 28.73
C SER A 370 -31.81 21.81 28.01
N PRO A 371 -32.00 22.92 28.74
CA PRO A 371 -32.19 24.25 28.16
C PRO A 371 -31.08 24.63 27.17
N GLU A 372 -29.83 24.24 27.46
CA GLU A 372 -28.65 24.51 26.64
C GLU A 372 -28.70 23.74 25.32
N ALA A 373 -29.11 22.46 25.35
CA ALA A 373 -29.27 21.66 24.13
C ALA A 373 -30.41 22.19 23.25
N LYS A 374 -31.52 22.65 23.85
CA LYS A 374 -32.63 23.31 23.15
C LYS A 374 -32.19 24.64 22.51
N ALA A 375 -31.35 25.42 23.19
CA ALA A 375 -30.80 26.67 22.67
C ALA A 375 -29.80 26.44 21.52
N ALA A 376 -28.90 25.47 21.68
CA ALA A 376 -27.93 25.10 20.64
C ALA A 376 -28.60 24.59 19.37
N TYR A 377 -29.70 23.83 19.49
CA TYR A 377 -30.51 23.42 18.34
C TYR A 377 -31.12 24.61 17.59
N ARG A 378 -31.70 25.58 18.32
CA ARG A 378 -32.26 26.81 17.71
C ARG A 378 -31.20 27.60 16.95
N GLU A 379 -30.03 27.78 17.56
CA GLU A 379 -28.91 28.53 16.98
C GLU A 379 -28.39 27.86 15.70
N ASP A 380 -28.15 26.53 15.74
CA ASP A 380 -27.63 25.79 14.61
C ASP A 380 -28.67 25.61 13.48
N HIS A 381 -29.94 25.41 13.82
CA HIS A 381 -31.03 25.33 12.84
C HIS A 381 -31.31 26.68 12.16
N ALA A 382 -31.15 27.81 12.89
CA ALA A 382 -31.23 29.15 12.30
C ALA A 382 -30.02 29.44 11.39
N ARG A 383 -28.81 29.07 11.81
CA ARG A 383 -27.58 29.23 11.01
C ARG A 383 -27.59 28.39 9.73
N ALA A 384 -28.17 27.19 9.77
CA ALA A 384 -28.23 26.27 8.63
C ALA A 384 -29.33 26.59 7.61
N GLY A 385 -30.21 27.57 7.89
CA GLY A 385 -31.27 27.99 6.95
C GLY A 385 -32.30 26.88 6.63
N LEU A 386 -32.44 25.89 7.51
CA LEU A 386 -33.34 24.74 7.29
C LEU A 386 -34.80 25.15 7.51
N ALA A 387 -35.70 24.74 6.62
CA ALA A 387 -37.13 24.98 6.75
C ALA A 387 -37.77 23.97 7.70
N GLY A 388 -38.48 24.45 8.73
CA GLY A 388 -39.16 23.63 9.74
C GLY A 388 -39.27 24.35 11.09
N PRO A 389 -40.03 23.79 12.06
CA PRO A 389 -40.12 24.36 13.40
C PRO A 389 -38.75 24.37 14.08
N HIS A 390 -38.32 25.55 14.54
CA HIS A 390 -37.03 25.77 15.22
C HIS A 390 -36.95 25.16 16.63
N GLU A 391 -37.94 24.36 17.03
CA GLU A 391 -37.99 23.72 18.34
C GLU A 391 -37.53 22.27 18.27
N LEU A 392 -36.75 21.86 19.26
CA LEU A 392 -36.24 20.51 19.38
C LEU A 392 -37.39 19.50 19.58
N PRO A 393 -37.48 18.42 18.78
CA PRO A 393 -38.53 17.42 18.94
C PRO A 393 -38.55 16.78 20.34
N ARG A 394 -39.75 16.51 20.87
CA ARG A 394 -39.91 15.86 22.19
C ARG A 394 -39.22 14.49 22.20
N GLY A 395 -38.46 14.22 23.27
CA GLY A 395 -37.73 12.96 23.44
C GLY A 395 -36.39 12.90 22.71
N PHE A 396 -35.92 14.00 22.12
CA PHE A 396 -34.59 14.14 21.52
C PHE A 396 -33.77 15.19 22.27
N THR A 397 -32.45 15.00 22.30
CA THR A 397 -31.46 16.03 22.66
C THR A 397 -30.63 16.39 21.44
N TYR A 398 -30.01 17.56 21.48
CA TYR A 398 -29.13 18.02 20.42
C TYR A 398 -27.68 17.95 20.87
N VAL A 399 -26.86 17.27 20.07
CA VAL A 399 -25.41 17.27 20.23
C VAL A 399 -24.87 18.32 19.27
N ARG A 400 -24.29 19.39 19.81
CA ARG A 400 -23.68 20.45 19.00
C ARG A 400 -22.53 19.86 18.18
N GLU A 401 -22.30 20.49 17.03
CA GLU A 401 -21.08 20.27 16.28
C GLU A 401 -19.86 20.40 17.20
N HIS A 402 -19.04 19.36 17.23
CA HIS A 402 -17.82 19.33 18.02
C HIS A 402 -16.73 18.58 17.26
N GLU A 403 -15.49 18.93 17.57
CA GLU A 403 -14.31 18.27 17.05
C GLU A 403 -13.98 17.08 17.95
N ARG A 404 -13.87 15.89 17.36
CA ARG A 404 -13.43 14.69 18.06
C ARG A 404 -11.98 14.42 17.70
N GLY A 405 -11.11 14.30 18.72
CA GLY A 405 -9.68 14.02 18.55
C GLY A 405 -8.70 14.96 19.27
N LEU A 406 -9.13 15.71 20.30
CA LEU A 406 -8.24 16.41 21.23
C LEU A 406 -7.89 15.55 22.44
#